data_AF-A0A1N6TXK9-F1
#
_entry.id   AF-A0A1N6TXK9-F1
#
_cell.length_a   1.000
_cell.length_b   1.000
_cell.length_c   1.000
_cell.angle_alpha   90.00
_cell.angle_beta   90.00
_cell.angle_gamma   90.00
#
_symmetry.space_group_name_H-M   'P 1'
#
loop_
_entity.id
_entity.type
_entity.pdbx_description
1 polymer ?
#
loop_
_entity_poly.entity_id
_entity_poly.type
_entity_poly.pdbx_seq_one_letter_code
_entity_poly.pdbx_strand_id
1 'polypeptide(L)'
;MNGLSRIWKDWRRHRVRELQMTGMPRVLASDLAGREAKARQTAEGLVGHDLARKGMLITSLRPDGTYSMYLKAPIEDIPEADRSRANAWSAAENLHSAFRH
;
A
#
# COMPACT_ATOMS: atom_id res chain seq x y z
N MET A 1 -13.39 -10.42 -13.34
CA MET A 1 -14.01 -9.74 -12.17
C MET A 1 -13.42 -8.34 -12.06
N ASN A 2 -13.98 -7.31 -12.72
CA ASN A 2 -13.19 -6.09 -13.03
C ASN A 2 -13.71 -4.80 -12.38
N GLY A 3 -14.53 -4.88 -11.33
CA GLY A 3 -15.04 -3.72 -10.61
C GLY A 3 -14.54 -3.64 -9.16
N LEU A 4 -14.45 -2.41 -8.63
CA LEU A 4 -14.30 -2.21 -7.19
C LEU A 4 -15.53 -2.77 -6.45
N SER A 5 -15.30 -3.40 -5.30
CA SER A 5 -16.36 -3.79 -4.36
C SER A 5 -17.05 -2.55 -3.80
N ARG A 6 -18.19 -2.72 -3.13
CA ARG A 6 -18.93 -1.58 -2.53
C ARG A 6 -18.05 -0.82 -1.53
N ILE A 7 -17.33 -1.55 -0.68
CA ILE A 7 -16.44 -0.98 0.35
C ILE A 7 -15.35 -0.11 -0.31
N TRP A 8 -14.73 -0.61 -1.38
CA TRP A 8 -13.66 0.11 -2.06
C TRP A 8 -14.17 1.29 -2.91
N LYS A 9 -15.43 1.25 -3.38
CA LYS A 9 -16.10 2.42 -3.97
C LYS A 9 -16.32 3.52 -2.93
N ASP A 10 -16.74 3.16 -1.73
CA ASP A 10 -16.99 4.11 -0.64
C ASP A 10 -15.69 4.75 -0.16
N TRP A 11 -14.66 3.92 0.04
CA TRP A 11 -13.32 4.38 0.36
C TRP A 11 -12.78 5.34 -0.72
N ARG A 12 -12.91 5.00 -2.01
CA ARG A 12 -12.50 5.88 -3.12
C ARG A 12 -13.18 7.24 -3.04
N ARG A 13 -14.48 7.29 -2.76
CA ARG A 13 -15.23 8.57 -2.63
C ARG A 13 -14.70 9.42 -1.47
N HIS A 14 -14.34 8.80 -0.35
CA HIS A 14 -13.68 9.49 0.76
C HIS A 14 -12.32 10.03 0.33
N ARG A 15 -11.49 9.19 -0.28
CA ARG A 15 -10.14 9.55 -0.71
C ARG A 15 -10.11 10.68 -1.74
N VAL A 16 -11.06 10.71 -2.68
CA VAL A 16 -11.19 11.84 -3.62
C VAL A 16 -11.40 13.16 -2.89
N ARG A 17 -12.25 13.18 -1.84
CA ARG A 17 -12.49 14.38 -1.04
C ARG A 17 -11.23 14.81 -0.29
N GLU A 18 -10.50 13.87 0.30
CA GLU A 18 -9.21 14.15 0.95
C GLU A 18 -8.20 14.80 -0.01
N LEU A 19 -8.01 14.22 -1.19
CA LEU A 19 -7.08 14.76 -2.18
C LEU A 19 -7.51 16.14 -2.70
N GLN A 20 -8.82 16.36 -2.85
CA GLN A 20 -9.32 17.69 -3.23
C GLN A 20 -9.07 18.74 -2.14
N MET A 21 -9.11 18.36 -0.85
CA MET A 21 -8.77 19.27 0.26
C MET A 21 -7.30 19.70 0.24
N THR A 22 -6.40 18.95 -0.40
CA THR A 22 -4.99 19.35 -0.61
C THR A 22 -4.80 20.25 -1.84
N GLY A 23 -5.88 20.68 -2.49
CA GLY A 23 -5.84 21.48 -3.72
C GLY A 23 -5.69 20.66 -5.01
N MET A 24 -5.76 19.32 -4.95
CA MET A 24 -5.66 18.49 -6.15
C MET A 24 -6.89 18.64 -7.05
N PRO A 25 -6.73 18.84 -8.38
CA PRO A 25 -7.84 18.87 -9.31
C PRO A 25 -8.68 17.58 -9.27
N ARG A 26 -10.01 17.71 -9.35
CA ARG A 26 -10.96 16.60 -9.19
C ARG A 26 -10.67 15.41 -10.12
N VAL A 27 -10.27 15.67 -11.37
CA VAL A 27 -9.97 14.62 -12.35
C VAL A 27 -8.76 13.80 -11.91
N LEU A 28 -7.68 14.46 -11.49
CA LEU A 28 -6.47 13.80 -10.98
C LEU A 28 -6.73 13.06 -9.67
N ALA A 29 -7.47 13.67 -8.74
CA ALA A 29 -7.88 13.04 -7.48
C ALA A 29 -8.70 11.77 -7.72
N SER A 30 -9.63 11.80 -8.69
CA SER A 30 -10.47 10.67 -9.07
C SER A 30 -9.69 9.50 -9.67
N ASP A 31 -8.70 9.79 -10.52
CA ASP A 31 -7.83 8.78 -11.13
C ASP A 31 -6.90 8.15 -10.07
N LEU A 32 -6.20 8.99 -9.29
CA LEU A 32 -5.29 8.53 -8.23
C LEU A 32 -6.03 7.67 -7.20
N ALA A 33 -7.15 8.15 -6.67
CA ALA A 33 -7.97 7.39 -5.72
C ALA A 33 -8.52 6.09 -6.33
N GLY A 34 -8.78 6.07 -7.66
CA GLY A 34 -9.21 4.87 -8.37
C GLY A 34 -8.11 3.80 -8.41
N ARG A 35 -6.88 4.21 -8.72
CA ARG A 35 -5.70 3.34 -8.72
C ARG A 35 -5.39 2.82 -7.32
N GLU A 36 -5.41 3.70 -6.32
CA GLU A 36 -5.21 3.33 -4.91
C GLU A 36 -6.26 2.32 -4.43
N ALA A 37 -7.55 2.55 -4.72
CA ALA A 37 -8.62 1.64 -4.31
C ALA A 37 -8.48 0.25 -4.93
N LYS A 38 -8.09 0.19 -6.21
CA LYS A 38 -7.90 -1.09 -6.91
C LYS A 38 -6.70 -1.85 -6.36
N ALA A 39 -5.59 -1.15 -6.12
CA ALA A 39 -4.41 -1.75 -5.52
C ALA A 39 -4.69 -2.32 -4.12
N ARG A 40 -5.42 -1.57 -3.29
CA ARG A 40 -5.79 -2.02 -1.94
C ARG A 40 -6.75 -3.21 -1.95
N GLN A 41 -7.75 -3.22 -2.85
CA GLN A 41 -8.62 -4.38 -3.03
C GLN A 41 -7.85 -5.62 -3.46
N THR A 42 -6.83 -5.48 -4.31
CA THR A 42 -5.95 -6.60 -4.66
C THR A 42 -5.11 -7.05 -3.46
N ALA A 43 -4.61 -6.11 -2.66
CA ALA A 43 -3.81 -6.39 -1.48
C ALA A 43 -4.60 -7.06 -0.34
N GLU A 44 -5.92 -6.89 -0.29
CA GLU A 44 -6.79 -7.48 0.72
C GLU A 44 -6.62 -9.01 0.84
N GLY A 45 -6.41 -9.71 -0.29
CA GLY A 45 -6.15 -11.16 -0.29
C GLY A 45 -4.76 -11.54 0.24
N LEU A 46 -3.84 -10.58 0.37
CA LEU A 46 -2.46 -10.80 0.83
C LEU A 46 -2.25 -10.42 2.29
N VAL A 47 -2.81 -9.28 2.72
CA VAL A 47 -2.58 -8.71 4.05
C VAL A 47 -3.82 -8.71 4.94
N GLY A 48 -4.96 -9.15 4.41
CA GLY A 48 -6.25 -9.07 5.09
C GLY A 48 -6.93 -7.71 4.95
N HIS A 49 -8.24 -7.70 5.28
CA HIS A 49 -9.13 -6.56 5.07
C HIS A 49 -8.70 -5.30 5.86
N ASP A 50 -8.41 -5.46 7.15
CA ASP A 50 -8.16 -4.32 8.04
C ASP A 50 -6.87 -3.59 7.68
N LEU A 51 -5.80 -4.33 7.41
CA LEU A 51 -4.51 -3.80 6.98
C LEU A 51 -4.62 -3.08 5.63
N ALA A 52 -5.29 -3.70 4.65
CA ALA A 52 -5.48 -3.11 3.34
C ALA A 52 -6.24 -1.77 3.41
N ARG A 53 -7.16 -1.62 4.37
CA ARG A 53 -7.95 -0.41 4.58
C ARG A 53 -7.22 0.68 5.36
N LYS A 54 -6.50 0.33 6.42
CA LYS A 54 -5.83 1.29 7.32
C LYS A 54 -4.45 1.72 6.82
N GLY A 55 -3.71 0.84 6.15
CA GLY A 55 -2.35 1.11 5.72
C GLY A 55 -2.28 2.26 4.71
N MET A 56 -1.10 2.83 4.51
CA MET A 56 -0.79 3.79 3.46
C MET A 56 0.00 3.08 2.37
N LEU A 57 -0.53 3.05 1.16
CA LEU A 57 0.15 2.46 0.02
C LEU A 57 1.20 3.46 -0.50
N ILE A 58 2.46 3.06 -0.51
CA ILE A 58 3.59 3.85 -0.98
C ILE A 58 4.14 3.17 -2.23
N THR A 59 4.15 3.90 -3.34
CA THR A 59 4.80 3.43 -4.56
C THR A 59 6.15 4.11 -4.68
N SER A 60 7.23 3.33 -4.69
CA SER A 60 8.59 3.83 -4.90
C SER A 60 9.07 3.45 -6.30
N LEU A 61 9.50 4.44 -7.08
CA LEU A 61 10.25 4.18 -8.30
C LEU A 61 11.67 3.73 -7.91
N ARG A 62 12.11 2.59 -8.45
CA ARG A 62 13.47 2.11 -8.30
C ARG A 62 14.36 2.72 -9.41
N PRO A 63 15.69 2.80 -9.19
CA PRO A 63 16.62 3.29 -10.19
C PRO A 63 16.63 2.49 -11.51
N ASP A 64 16.21 1.24 -11.48
CA ASP A 64 16.08 0.35 -12.66
C ASP A 64 14.80 0.61 -13.48
N GLY A 65 14.00 1.62 -13.11
CA GLY A 65 12.75 1.97 -13.78
C GLY A 65 11.54 1.12 -13.36
N THR A 66 11.72 0.16 -12.44
CA THR A 66 10.61 -0.64 -11.87
C THR A 66 9.97 0.08 -10.68
N TYR A 67 8.74 -0.31 -10.33
CA TYR A 67 8.04 0.23 -9.17
C TYR A 67 7.92 -0.81 -8.07
N SER A 68 8.20 -0.42 -6.83
CA SER A 68 7.84 -1.17 -5.62
C SER A 68 6.59 -0.59 -5.01
N MET A 69 5.72 -1.45 -4.49
CA MET A 69 4.57 -1.04 -3.70
C MET A 69 4.72 -1.56 -2.28
N TYR A 70 4.70 -0.64 -1.32
CA TYR A 70 4.78 -0.93 0.10
C TYR A 70 3.47 -0.54 0.75
N LEU A 71 3.01 -1.33 1.71
CA LEU A 71 1.93 -0.94 2.60
C LEU A 71 2.54 -0.53 3.93
N LYS A 72 2.51 0.77 4.24
CA LYS A 72 2.91 1.29 5.55
C LYS A 72 1.72 1.23 6.49
N ALA A 73 1.79 0.41 7.53
CA ALA A 73 0.76 0.33 8.57
C ALA A 73 1.42 0.47 9.96
N PRO A 74 0.66 0.88 10.99
CA PRO A 74 1.12 0.80 12.37
C PRO A 74 1.53 -0.64 12.71
N ILE A 75 2.62 -0.82 13.46
CA ILE A 75 3.17 -2.15 13.74
C ILE A 75 2.17 -3.02 14.49
N GLU A 76 1.35 -2.41 15.34
CA GLU A 76 0.28 -3.03 16.12
C GLU A 76 -0.84 -3.64 15.26
N ASP A 77 -1.05 -3.13 14.04
CA ASP A 77 -2.04 -3.64 13.09
C ASP A 77 -1.46 -4.79 12.21
N ILE A 78 -0.17 -5.10 12.32
CA ILE A 78 0.48 -6.16 11.54
C ILE A 78 0.39 -7.49 12.30
N PRO A 79 -0.16 -8.57 11.69
CA PRO A 79 -0.17 -9.90 12.28
C PRO A 79 1.23 -10.32 12.73
N GLU A 80 1.32 -10.96 13.90
CA GLU A 80 2.61 -11.35 14.49
C GLU A 80 3.45 -12.25 13.57
N ALA A 81 2.78 -13.16 12.84
CA ALA A 81 3.43 -14.02 11.85
C ALA A 81 4.09 -13.21 10.72
N ASP A 82 3.46 -12.12 10.29
CA ASP A 82 3.99 -11.23 9.26
C ASP A 82 5.10 -10.32 9.81
N ARG A 83 4.99 -9.88 11.06
CA ARG A 83 6.06 -9.15 11.77
C ARG A 83 7.32 -10.00 11.88
N SER A 84 7.20 -11.25 12.31
CA SER A 84 8.31 -12.18 12.43
C SER A 84 9.00 -12.43 11.09
N ARG A 85 8.21 -12.58 10.01
CA ARG A 85 8.74 -12.74 8.65
C ARG A 85 9.44 -11.49 8.14
N ALA A 86 8.88 -10.30 8.38
CA ALA A 86 9.50 -9.02 8.01
C ALA A 86 10.82 -8.79 8.77
N ASN A 87 10.86 -9.12 10.06
CA ASN A 87 12.07 -9.04 10.89
C ASN A 87 13.16 -10.00 10.38
N ALA A 88 12.78 -11.24 10.02
CA ALA A 88 13.71 -12.22 9.46
C ALA A 88 14.30 -11.75 8.12
N TRP A 89 13.49 -11.11 7.26
CA TRP A 89 13.96 -10.52 6.00
C TRP A 89 14.92 -9.35 6.22
N SER A 90 14.59 -8.43 7.13
CA SER A 90 15.47 -7.29 7.46
C SER A 90 16.80 -7.76 8.06
N ALA A 91 16.78 -8.80 8.91
CA ALA A 91 18.01 -9.41 9.44
C ALA A 91 18.85 -10.07 8.33
N ALA A 92 18.22 -10.68 7.32
CA ALA A 92 18.90 -11.31 6.19
C ALA A 92 19.49 -10.28 5.19
N GLU A 93 18.86 -9.12 4.99
CA GLU A 93 19.42 -8.04 4.17
C GLU A 93 20.67 -7.42 4.80
N ASN A 94 20.69 -7.26 6.13
CA ASN A 94 21.87 -6.80 6.87
C ASN A 94 23.06 -7.77 6.76
N LEU A 95 22.79 -9.08 6.66
CA LEU A 95 23.82 -10.09 6.43
C LEU A 95 24.40 -9.98 5.02
N HIS A 96 23.59 -9.76 3.97
CA HIS A 96 24.10 -9.60 2.60
C HIS A 96 24.94 -8.33 2.39
N SER A 97 24.69 -7.26 3.13
CA SER A 97 25.54 -6.06 3.08
C SER A 97 26.91 -6.24 3.74
N ALA A 98 27.07 -7.20 4.65
CA ALA A 98 28.33 -7.46 5.34
C ALA A 98 29.35 -8.27 4.50
N PHE A 99 28.93 -8.88 3.39
CA PHE A 99 29.77 -9.72 2.54
C PHE A 99 30.16 -9.08 1.20
N ARG A 100 29.89 -7.79 0.99
CA ARG A 100 30.47 -7.01 -0.13
C ARG A 100 31.62 -6.16 0.37
N HIS A 101 32.80 -6.77 0.51
CA HIS A 101 34.09 -6.09 0.60
C HIS A 101 35.04 -6.69 -0.43
#